data_AF-A0A3D0DPA4-F1
#
_entry.id   AF-A0A3D0DPA4-F1
#
_cell.length_a   1.000
_cell.length_b   1.000
_cell.length_c   1.000
_cell.angle_alpha   90.00
_cell.angle_beta   90.00
_cell.angle_gamma   90.00
#
_symmetry.space_group_name_H-M   'P 1'
#
loop_
_entity.id
_entity.type
_entity.pdbx_description
1 polymer ?
#
loop_
_entity_poly.entity_id
_entity_poly.type
_entity_poly.pdbx_seq_one_letter_code
_entity_poly.pdbx_strand_id
1 'polypeptide(L)'
;MEQEKSKINIAFLARIILVTVVILIVGLSVFLFVRLRIGAKDALRDAKNVRMSLRSADIEMYAAGKSVYNPGRKNGIEAGAKERAEQIYTPTGDYRITSYDTKKHEITGFMYEVDNFVVTFSKHDEAISWDVDYILRVYSYDDSDDIVNGE
;
A
#
# COMPACT_ATOMS: atom_id res chain seq x y z
N MET A 1 -47.99 24.58 -38.14
CA MET A 1 -47.29 25.04 -36.93
C MET A 1 -47.06 23.86 -36.00
N GLU A 2 -46.13 22.95 -36.32
CA GLU A 2 -45.80 21.82 -35.44
C GLU A 2 -44.30 21.49 -35.40
N GLN A 3 -43.51 21.97 -36.36
CA GLN A 3 -42.08 21.64 -36.44
C GLN A 3 -41.15 22.51 -35.58
N GLU A 4 -41.64 23.60 -34.96
CA GLU A 4 -40.80 24.49 -34.15
C GLU A 4 -40.67 24.05 -32.68
N LYS A 5 -41.65 23.34 -32.13
CA LYS A 5 -41.61 22.85 -30.73
C LYS A 5 -40.66 21.66 -30.52
N SER A 6 -40.37 20.88 -31.57
CA SER A 6 -39.53 19.68 -31.49
C SER A 6 -38.03 20.03 -31.32
N LYS A 7 -37.53 21.04 -32.04
CA LYS A 7 -36.10 21.42 -32.01
C LYS A 7 -35.67 22.02 -30.67
N ILE A 8 -36.55 22.79 -30.02
CA ILE A 8 -36.27 23.40 -28.71
C ILE A 8 -36.22 22.35 -27.59
N ASN A 9 -37.02 21.28 -27.67
CA ASN A 9 -37.02 20.20 -26.68
C ASN A 9 -35.81 19.27 -26.80
N ILE A 10 -35.37 18.94 -28.03
CA ILE A 10 -34.22 18.06 -28.24
C ILE A 10 -32.92 18.77 -27.82
N ALA A 11 -32.73 20.04 -28.20
CA ALA A 11 -31.55 20.81 -27.81
C ALA A 11 -31.48 21.02 -26.30
N PHE A 12 -32.62 21.26 -25.64
CA PHE A 12 -32.70 21.40 -24.19
C PHE A 12 -32.42 20.08 -23.46
N LEU A 13 -33.03 18.96 -23.90
CA LEU A 13 -32.76 17.62 -23.36
C LEU A 13 -31.30 17.21 -23.55
N ALA A 14 -30.74 17.43 -24.75
CA ALA A 14 -29.34 17.16 -25.03
C ALA A 14 -28.41 17.97 -24.11
N ARG A 15 -28.75 19.24 -23.84
CA ARG A 15 -28.01 20.09 -22.91
C ARG A 15 -28.08 19.57 -21.47
N ILE A 16 -29.26 19.13 -21.03
CA ILE A 16 -29.41 18.53 -19.69
C ILE A 16 -28.57 17.26 -19.58
N ILE A 17 -28.68 16.34 -20.54
CA ILE A 17 -27.92 15.09 -20.55
C ILE A 17 -26.41 15.39 -20.53
N LEU A 18 -25.95 16.33 -21.35
CA LEU A 18 -24.54 16.72 -21.38
C LEU A 18 -24.08 17.28 -20.02
N VAL A 19 -24.86 18.16 -19.39
CA VAL A 19 -24.55 18.67 -18.05
C VAL A 19 -24.51 17.55 -17.02
N THR A 20 -25.47 16.63 -17.04
CA THR A 20 -25.51 15.47 -16.14
C THR A 20 -24.27 14.58 -16.31
N VAL A 21 -23.88 14.28 -17.55
CA VAL A 21 -22.69 13.47 -17.84
C VAL A 21 -21.43 14.16 -17.32
N VAL A 22 -21.28 15.48 -17.52
CA VAL A 22 -20.14 16.25 -17.01
C VAL A 22 -20.09 16.19 -15.48
N ILE A 23 -21.23 16.38 -14.80
CA ILE A 23 -21.30 16.29 -13.34
C ILE A 23 -20.91 14.89 -12.86
N LEU A 24 -21.36 13.83 -13.54
CA LEU A 24 -21.01 12.46 -13.17
C LEU A 24 -19.51 12.18 -13.33
N ILE A 25 -18.89 12.64 -14.42
CA ILE A 25 -17.45 12.46 -14.66
C ILE A 25 -16.64 13.21 -13.59
N VAL A 26 -17.00 14.46 -13.29
CA VAL A 26 -16.33 15.25 -12.26
C VAL A 26 -16.55 14.64 -10.88
N GLY A 27 -17.78 14.25 -10.56
CA GLY A 27 -18.12 13.62 -9.28
C GLY A 27 -17.37 12.32 -9.07
N LEU A 28 -17.28 11.45 -10.09
CA LEU A 28 -16.52 10.20 -10.03
C LEU A 28 -15.03 10.48 -9.84
N SER A 29 -14.46 11.44 -10.57
CA SER A 29 -13.04 11.82 -10.45
C SER A 29 -12.70 12.29 -9.03
N VAL A 30 -13.54 13.16 -8.46
CA VAL A 30 -13.37 13.65 -7.07
C VAL A 30 -13.51 12.50 -6.07
N PHE A 31 -14.52 11.64 -6.24
CA PHE A 31 -14.74 10.50 -5.37
C PHE A 31 -13.55 9.53 -5.36
N LEU A 32 -13.03 9.17 -6.54
CA LEU A 32 -11.85 8.30 -6.66
C LEU A 32 -10.61 8.95 -6.03
N PHE A 33 -10.39 10.25 -6.27
CA PHE A 33 -9.27 10.98 -5.68
C PHE A 33 -9.31 10.99 -4.15
N VAL A 34 -10.48 11.26 -3.56
CA VAL A 34 -10.67 11.25 -2.10
C VAL A 34 -10.45 9.85 -1.55
N ARG A 35 -11.01 8.82 -2.19
CA ARG A 35 -10.87 7.42 -1.77
C ARG A 35 -9.40 6.97 -1.79
N LEU A 36 -8.67 7.29 -2.85
CA LEU A 36 -7.23 6.99 -2.95
C LEU A 36 -6.43 7.68 -1.83
N ARG A 37 -6.73 8.96 -1.55
CA ARG A 37 -6.03 9.71 -0.51
C ARG A 37 -6.30 9.17 0.89
N ILE A 38 -7.53 8.74 1.18
CA ILE A 38 -7.87 8.11 2.46
C ILE A 38 -7.16 6.77 2.58
N GLY A 39 -7.26 5.90 1.57
CA GLY A 39 -6.59 4.60 1.57
C GLY A 39 -5.07 4.71 1.76
N ALA A 40 -4.41 5.65 1.08
CA ALA A 40 -2.98 5.91 1.24
C ALA A 40 -2.62 6.33 2.68
N LYS A 41 -3.46 7.14 3.33
CA LYS A 41 -3.24 7.57 4.73
C LYS A 41 -3.44 6.43 5.71
N ASP A 42 -4.47 5.61 5.50
CA ASP A 42 -4.73 4.45 6.36
C ASP A 42 -3.61 3.41 6.22
N ALA A 43 -3.19 3.10 4.99
CA ALA A 43 -2.03 2.23 4.74
C ALA A 43 -0.76 2.75 5.42
N LEU A 44 -0.48 4.06 5.31
CA LEU A 44 0.67 4.68 5.99
C LEU A 44 0.58 4.60 7.52
N ARG A 45 -0.61 4.82 8.09
CA ARG A 45 -0.83 4.72 9.54
C ARG A 45 -0.56 3.30 10.00
N ASP A 46 -1.11 2.31 9.32
CA ASP A 46 -0.97 0.91 9.68
C ASP A 46 0.50 0.47 9.54
N ALA A 47 1.18 0.87 8.46
CA ALA A 47 2.61 0.67 8.27
C ALA A 47 3.46 1.25 9.41
N LYS A 48 3.14 2.45 9.89
CA LYS A 48 3.81 3.08 11.04
C LYS A 48 3.57 2.31 12.34
N ASN A 49 2.36 1.81 12.56
CA ASN A 49 2.02 1.00 13.73
C ASN A 49 2.80 -0.32 13.72
N VAL A 50 2.88 -1.00 12.57
CA VAL A 50 3.70 -2.21 12.39
C VAL A 50 5.17 -1.93 12.64
N ARG A 51 5.73 -0.85 12.10
CA ARG A 51 7.13 -0.49 12.37
C ARG A 51 7.37 -0.24 13.86
N MET A 52 6.42 0.40 14.53
CA MET A 52 6.51 0.67 15.96
C MET A 52 6.43 -0.63 16.78
N SER A 53 5.54 -1.57 16.43
CA SER A 53 5.48 -2.87 17.10
C SER A 53 6.73 -3.70 16.86
N LEU A 54 7.27 -3.70 15.63
CA LEU A 54 8.56 -4.31 15.31
C LEU A 54 9.70 -3.73 16.13
N ARG A 55 9.72 -2.40 16.32
CA ARG A 55 10.74 -1.75 17.15
C ARG A 55 10.65 -2.20 18.61
N SER A 56 9.44 -2.33 19.14
CA SER A 56 9.26 -2.88 20.49
C SER A 56 9.73 -4.33 20.58
N ALA A 57 9.39 -5.16 19.59
CA ALA A 57 9.88 -6.53 19.50
C ALA A 57 11.42 -6.59 19.40
N ASP A 58 12.05 -5.65 18.70
CA ASP A 58 13.52 -5.55 18.59
C ASP A 58 14.18 -5.23 19.92
N ILE A 59 13.59 -4.33 20.70
CA ILE A 59 14.07 -4.01 22.05
C ILE A 59 14.01 -5.25 22.95
N GLU A 60 12.90 -6.01 22.91
CA GLU A 60 12.75 -7.24 23.68
C GLU A 60 13.73 -8.33 23.24
N MET A 61 13.92 -8.49 21.93
CA MET A 61 14.85 -9.48 21.38
C MET A 61 16.31 -9.11 21.67
N TYR A 62 16.65 -7.83 21.60
CA TYR A 62 17.96 -7.31 21.98
C TYR A 62 18.30 -7.65 23.44
N ALA A 63 17.33 -7.48 24.36
CA ALA A 63 17.50 -7.87 25.76
C ALA A 63 17.76 -9.39 25.93
N ALA A 64 17.32 -10.21 24.97
CA ALA A 64 17.58 -11.64 24.91
C ALA A 64 18.81 -12.03 24.06
N GLY A 65 19.60 -11.06 23.58
CA GLY A 65 20.77 -11.29 22.72
C GLY A 65 20.44 -11.75 21.30
N LYS A 66 19.23 -11.45 20.81
CA LYS A 66 18.72 -11.80 19.47
C LYS A 66 18.42 -10.54 18.64
N SER A 67 18.22 -10.72 17.34
CA SER A 67 17.83 -9.66 16.39
C SER A 67 16.48 -9.98 15.76
N VAL A 68 15.68 -8.96 15.47
CA VAL A 68 14.45 -9.12 14.67
C VAL A 68 14.73 -9.37 13.20
N TYR A 69 15.93 -9.03 12.71
CA TYR A 69 16.28 -9.12 11.31
C TYR A 69 17.00 -10.43 10.99
N ASN A 70 16.48 -11.15 9.99
CA ASN A 70 17.13 -12.34 9.42
C ASN A 70 17.05 -12.28 7.88
N PRO A 71 18.16 -11.98 7.18
CA PRO A 71 18.18 -11.87 5.72
C PRO A 71 17.95 -13.22 5.00
N GLY A 72 18.10 -14.35 5.68
CA GLY A 72 17.85 -15.68 5.11
C GLY A 72 16.36 -16.03 4.99
N ARG A 73 15.46 -15.21 5.56
CA ARG A 73 14.02 -15.42 5.49
C ARG A 73 13.38 -14.53 4.43
N LYS A 74 12.33 -15.05 3.78
CA LYS A 74 11.61 -14.35 2.69
C LYS A 74 11.15 -12.93 3.05
N ASN A 75 10.74 -12.71 4.30
CA ASN A 75 10.26 -11.42 4.80
C ASN A 75 11.33 -10.63 5.59
N GLY A 76 12.57 -11.12 5.67
CA GLY A 76 13.64 -10.47 6.43
C GLY A 76 13.45 -10.49 7.95
N ILE A 77 12.44 -11.19 8.47
CA ILE A 77 12.06 -11.15 9.90
C ILE A 77 12.39 -12.49 10.56
N GLU A 78 13.11 -12.47 11.68
CA GLU A 78 13.47 -13.66 12.46
C GLU A 78 12.24 -14.36 13.07
N ALA A 79 12.33 -15.68 13.28
CA ALA A 79 11.29 -16.43 13.99
C ALA A 79 11.06 -15.89 15.40
N GLY A 80 9.80 -15.74 15.79
CA GLY A 80 9.41 -15.17 17.08
C GLY A 80 9.37 -13.65 17.10
N ALA A 81 9.99 -12.95 16.13
CA ALA A 81 9.91 -11.50 16.03
C ALA A 81 8.54 -11.06 15.49
N LYS A 82 8.04 -11.78 14.47
CA LYS A 82 6.72 -11.55 13.87
C LYS A 82 5.62 -11.72 14.91
N GLU A 83 5.64 -12.83 15.64
CA GLU A 83 4.63 -13.14 16.66
C GLU A 83 4.63 -12.11 17.80
N ARG A 84 5.79 -11.63 18.23
CA ARG A 84 5.91 -10.57 19.25
C ARG A 84 5.34 -9.23 18.75
N ALA A 85 5.69 -8.85 17.52
CA ALA A 85 5.16 -7.62 16.94
C ALA A 85 3.63 -7.67 16.79
N GLU A 86 3.09 -8.83 16.43
CA GLU A 86 1.64 -9.03 16.24
C GLU A 86 0.83 -9.13 17.54
N GLN A 87 1.48 -9.44 18.66
CA GLN A 87 0.89 -9.29 19.99
C GLN A 87 0.62 -7.83 20.36
N ILE A 88 1.40 -6.89 19.82
CA ILE A 88 1.25 -5.45 20.07
C ILE A 88 0.28 -4.82 19.06
N TYR A 89 0.42 -5.17 17.79
CA TYR A 89 -0.42 -4.67 16.72
C TYR A 89 -0.59 -5.74 15.64
N THR A 90 -1.84 -6.14 15.40
CA THR A 90 -2.19 -7.09 14.34
C THR A 90 -2.40 -6.33 13.02
N PRO A 91 -1.53 -6.48 12.02
CA PRO A 91 -1.70 -5.82 10.74
C PRO A 91 -2.79 -6.47 9.90
N THR A 92 -3.37 -5.66 9.02
CA THR A 92 -4.30 -6.11 7.98
C THR A 92 -3.58 -6.58 6.72
N GLY A 93 -2.34 -6.12 6.51
CA GLY A 93 -1.48 -6.45 5.38
C GLY A 93 -0.21 -7.20 5.74
N ASP A 94 0.61 -7.48 4.73
CA ASP A 94 1.89 -8.15 4.87
C ASP A 94 3.03 -7.14 5.02
N TYR A 95 4.08 -7.53 5.74
CA TYR A 95 5.25 -6.69 5.94
C TYR A 95 6.56 -7.47 5.91
N ARG A 96 7.64 -6.75 5.59
CA ARG A 96 9.01 -7.27 5.54
C ARG A 96 10.02 -6.20 5.93
N ILE A 97 11.13 -6.66 6.53
CA ILE A 97 12.30 -5.82 6.77
C ILE A 97 13.21 -5.94 5.55
N THR A 98 13.54 -4.81 4.92
CA THR A 98 14.38 -4.76 3.71
C THR A 98 15.82 -4.36 4.01
N SER A 99 16.05 -3.62 5.10
CA SER A 99 17.40 -3.31 5.59
C SER A 99 17.42 -3.04 7.09
N TYR A 100 18.57 -3.31 7.71
CA TYR A 100 18.79 -3.20 9.15
C TYR A 100 20.22 -2.75 9.44
N ASP A 101 20.40 -1.82 10.37
CA ASP A 101 21.71 -1.44 10.93
C ASP A 101 21.98 -2.30 12.17
N THR A 102 22.90 -3.25 12.03
CA THR A 102 23.29 -4.17 13.10
C THR A 102 24.05 -3.51 14.24
N LYS A 103 24.73 -2.38 14.01
CA LYS A 103 25.48 -1.67 15.05
C LYS A 103 24.56 -0.84 15.92
N LYS A 104 23.55 -0.22 15.31
CA LYS A 104 22.58 0.64 15.99
C LYS A 104 21.34 -0.11 16.48
N HIS A 105 21.20 -1.39 16.12
CA HIS A 105 19.99 -2.18 16.35
C HIS A 105 18.75 -1.44 15.86
N GLU A 106 18.74 -1.11 14.56
CA GLU A 106 17.68 -0.29 13.98
C GLU A 106 17.25 -0.78 12.60
N ILE A 107 15.93 -0.90 12.41
CA ILE A 107 15.32 -1.10 11.11
C ILE A 107 15.49 0.17 10.26
N THR A 108 16.28 0.06 9.20
CA THR A 108 16.57 1.13 8.24
C THR A 108 15.76 1.02 6.95
N GLY A 109 15.13 -0.14 6.70
CA GLY A 109 14.28 -0.37 5.54
C GLY A 109 13.15 -1.32 5.87
N PHE A 110 11.95 -0.95 5.45
CA PHE A 110 10.74 -1.69 5.75
C PHE A 110 9.72 -1.50 4.62
N MET A 111 9.00 -2.57 4.26
CA MET A 111 7.88 -2.50 3.33
C MET A 111 6.63 -3.08 3.98
N TYR A 112 5.50 -2.42 3.75
CA TYR A 112 4.16 -2.88 4.13
C TYR A 112 3.25 -2.88 2.91
N GLU A 113 2.50 -3.94 2.70
CA GLU A 113 1.59 -4.11 1.57
C GLU A 113 0.18 -4.39 2.09
N VAL A 114 -0.76 -3.55 1.70
CA VAL A 114 -2.18 -3.71 2.06
C VAL A 114 -3.04 -3.28 0.88
N ASP A 115 -4.00 -4.13 0.48
CA ASP A 115 -4.81 -3.93 -0.72
C ASP A 115 -3.94 -3.61 -1.97
N ASN A 116 -4.14 -2.43 -2.56
CA ASN A 116 -3.37 -1.92 -3.69
C ASN A 116 -2.32 -0.89 -3.27
N PHE A 117 -2.02 -0.77 -1.98
CA PHE A 117 -1.04 0.17 -1.47
C PHE A 117 0.22 -0.55 -1.01
N VAL A 118 1.37 0.02 -1.36
CA VAL A 118 2.66 -0.37 -0.83
C VAL A 118 3.27 0.84 -0.14
N VAL A 119 3.64 0.65 1.11
CA VAL A 119 4.30 1.67 1.93
C VAL A 119 5.75 1.26 2.11
N THR A 120 6.66 2.11 1.65
CA THR A 120 8.10 1.91 1.81
C THR A 120 8.63 2.90 2.84
N PHE A 121 9.33 2.39 3.83
CA PHE A 121 10.10 3.17 4.78
C PHE A 121 11.58 3.01 4.45
N SER A 122 12.28 4.15 4.41
CA SER A 122 13.73 4.16 4.35
C SER A 122 14.31 5.15 5.36
N LYS A 123 15.45 4.78 5.94
CA LYS A 123 16.25 5.63 6.81
C LYS A 123 17.69 5.61 6.36
N HIS A 124 18.19 6.79 6.02
CA HIS A 124 19.59 7.04 5.69
C HIS A 124 20.12 8.10 6.66
N ASP A 125 21.01 7.68 7.57
CA ASP A 125 21.51 8.49 8.69
C ASP A 125 20.39 9.07 9.57
N GLU A 126 20.13 10.37 9.50
CA GLU A 126 19.04 11.05 10.23
C GLU A 126 17.80 11.29 9.35
N ALA A 127 17.93 11.13 8.02
CA ALA A 127 16.83 11.33 7.10
C ALA A 127 15.90 10.12 7.11
N ILE A 128 14.60 10.39 7.28
CA ILE A 128 13.53 9.39 7.26
C ILE A 128 12.60 9.71 6.10
N SER A 129 12.35 8.73 5.21
CA SER A 129 11.31 8.82 4.19
C SER A 129 10.21 7.78 4.41
N TRP A 130 9.01 8.16 3.99
CA TRP A 130 7.86 7.29 3.87
C TRP A 130 7.25 7.55 2.51
N ASP A 131 7.27 6.53 1.67
CA ASP A 131 6.72 6.56 0.33
C ASP A 131 5.47 5.66 0.31
N VAL A 132 4.39 6.14 -0.28
CA VAL A 132 3.11 5.42 -0.36
C VAL A 132 2.70 5.34 -1.82
N ASP A 133 2.83 4.14 -2.37
CA ASP A 133 2.58 3.86 -3.77
C ASP A 133 1.23 3.16 -3.92
N TYR A 134 0.48 3.53 -4.96
CA TYR A 134 -0.70 2.79 -5.39
C TYR A 134 -0.32 1.89 -6.57
N ILE A 135 -0.45 0.58 -6.41
CA ILE A 135 -0.15 -0.40 -7.43
C ILE A 135 -1.43 -0.77 -8.18
N LEU A 136 -1.47 -0.41 -9.46
CA LEU A 136 -2.44 -0.95 -10.40
C LEU A 136 -1.84 -2.16 -11.12
N ARG A 137 -2.19 -3.37 -10.68
CA ARG A 137 -1.77 -4.60 -11.37
C ARG A 137 -2.61 -4.76 -12.64
N VAL A 138 -2.01 -4.47 -13.79
CA VAL A 138 -2.68 -4.58 -15.10
C VAL A 138 -2.50 -5.98 -15.71
N TYR A 139 -1.35 -6.61 -15.51
CA TYR A 139 -1.01 -7.95 -15.98
C TYR A 139 -0.18 -8.70 -14.93
N SER A 140 -0.29 -10.02 -14.89
CA SER A 140 0.64 -10.91 -14.18
C SER A 140 1.12 -12.00 -15.13
N TYR A 141 2.40 -12.31 -15.06
CA TYR A 141 3.00 -13.47 -15.73
C TYR A 141 3.36 -14.49 -14.66
N ASP A 142 3.09 -15.76 -14.93
CA ASP A 142 3.51 -16.88 -14.09
C ASP A 142 4.33 -17.82 -14.99
N ASP A 143 5.61 -17.98 -14.67
CA ASP A 143 6.55 -18.82 -15.45
C ASP A 143 6.42 -20.32 -15.05
N SER A 144 5.31 -20.71 -14.42
CA SER A 144 5.08 -22.09 -13.97
C SER A 144 4.87 -23.11 -15.11
N ASP A 145 4.80 -22.66 -16.37
CA ASP A 145 4.59 -23.52 -17.55
C ASP A 145 5.88 -23.89 -18.34
N ASP A 146 7.05 -23.32 -18.01
CA ASP A 146 8.30 -23.56 -18.78
C ASP A 146 9.17 -24.73 -18.26
N ILE A 147 8.73 -25.45 -17.22
CA ILE A 147 9.45 -26.61 -16.65
C ILE A 147 8.85 -27.96 -17.11
N VAL A 148 8.39 -28.06 -18.37
CA VAL A 148 7.86 -29.34 -18.91
C VAL A 148 8.65 -29.88 -20.12
N ASN A 149 9.56 -29.12 -20.76
CA ASN A 149 10.29 -29.64 -21.92
C ASN A 149 11.80 -29.34 -21.87
N GLY A 150 12.46 -29.94 -20.88
CA GLY A 150 13.92 -29.96 -20.78
C GLY A 150 14.43 -31.30 -20.26
N GLU A 151 14.01 -32.40 -20.92
CA GLU A 151 14.74 -33.68 -20.91
C GLU A 151 15.52 -33.83 -22.22
#